data_AF-A0A1W9TTZ0-F1
#
_entry.id   AF-A0A1W9TTZ0-F1
#
_cell.length_a   1.000
_cell.length_b   1.000
_cell.length_c   1.000
_cell.angle_alpha   90.00
_cell.angle_beta   90.00
_cell.angle_gamma   90.00
#
_symmetry.space_group_name_H-M   'P 1'
#
loop_
_entity.id
_entity.type
_entity.pdbx_description
1 polymer ?
#
loop_
_entity_poly.entity_id
_entity_poly.type
_entity_poly.pdbx_seq_one_letter_code
_entity_poly.pdbx_strand_id
1 'polypeptide(L)'
;MTFEEHCKETSTLFGKPYEEVHRWLDEFQKAPGIGMKHRRFRHHEAGIREVTKLFGEDGGKVARQHIITDLKEEGWNEKEHPFPRDEDHYVRMGLF
;
A
#
# COMPACT_ATOMS: atom_id res chain seq x y z
N MET A 1 2.32 -5.77 -7.15
CA MET A 1 1.86 -5.58 -8.54
C MET A 1 2.62 -4.40 -9.17
N THR A 2 2.52 -4.18 -10.49
CA THR A 2 3.01 -2.92 -11.09
C THR A 2 2.02 -1.77 -10.88
N PHE A 3 2.49 -0.54 -11.08
CA PHE A 3 1.66 0.66 -11.03
C PHE A 3 0.43 0.56 -11.96
N GLU A 4 0.62 0.08 -13.19
CA GLU A 4 -0.44 -0.08 -14.18
C GLU A 4 -1.47 -1.13 -13.75
N GLU A 5 -1.00 -2.22 -13.12
CA GLU A 5 -1.88 -3.27 -12.60
C GLU A 5 -2.76 -2.74 -11.46
N HIS A 6 -2.19 -1.96 -10.54
CA HIS A 6 -2.97 -1.30 -9.49
C HIS A 6 -3.98 -0.31 -10.04
N CYS A 7 -3.59 0.53 -11.01
CA CYS A 7 -4.50 1.47 -11.66
C CYS A 7 -5.69 0.75 -12.35
N LYS A 8 -5.42 -0.42 -12.94
CA LYS A 8 -6.47 -1.24 -13.57
C LYS A 8 -7.40 -1.87 -12.53
N GLU A 9 -6.84 -2.37 -11.44
CA GLU A 9 -7.61 -2.92 -10.31
C GLU A 9 -8.54 -1.86 -9.72
N THR A 10 -8.02 -0.67 -9.43
CA THR A 10 -8.82 0.41 -8.85
C THR A 10 -9.83 0.99 -9.82
N SER A 11 -9.52 1.07 -11.11
CA SER A 11 -10.51 1.45 -12.13
C SER A 11 -11.70 0.49 -12.15
N THR A 12 -11.45 -0.80 -11.93
CA THR A 12 -12.48 -1.84 -11.88
C THR A 12 -13.31 -1.76 -10.60
N LEU A 13 -12.67 -1.54 -9.45
CA LEU A 13 -13.33 -1.57 -8.13
C LEU A 13 -13.97 -0.23 -7.73
N PHE A 14 -13.38 0.89 -8.14
CA PHE A 14 -13.72 2.24 -7.68
C PHE A 14 -14.03 3.22 -8.82
N GLY A 15 -14.01 2.76 -10.09
CA GLY A 15 -14.45 3.54 -11.26
C GLY A 15 -13.44 4.54 -11.81
N LYS A 16 -12.24 4.65 -11.24
CA LYS A 16 -11.12 5.46 -11.77
C LYS A 16 -9.77 4.90 -11.28
N PRO A 17 -8.62 5.27 -11.88
CA PRO A 17 -7.33 4.63 -11.57
C PRO A 17 -6.65 5.11 -10.27
N TYR A 18 -7.05 6.26 -9.71
CA TYR A 18 -6.42 6.83 -8.49
C TYR A 18 -4.88 6.87 -8.54
N GLU A 19 -4.33 7.30 -9.67
CA GLU A 19 -2.88 7.35 -9.89
C GLU A 19 -2.14 8.13 -8.78
N GLU A 20 -2.75 9.21 -8.28
CA GLU A 20 -2.20 10.03 -7.22
C GLU A 20 -1.97 9.26 -5.91
N VAL A 21 -2.86 8.30 -5.60
CA VAL A 21 -2.76 7.47 -4.39
C VAL A 21 -1.63 6.45 -4.55
N HIS A 22 -1.57 5.76 -5.68
CA HIS A 22 -0.53 4.75 -5.95
C HIS A 22 0.86 5.38 -6.01
N ARG A 23 1.01 6.53 -6.70
CA ARG A 23 2.29 7.25 -6.75
C ARG A 23 2.76 7.71 -5.36
N TRP A 24 1.82 8.10 -4.50
CA TRP A 24 2.15 8.49 -3.14
C TRP A 24 2.57 7.28 -2.29
N LEU A 25 1.89 6.15 -2.39
CA LEU A 25 2.28 4.93 -1.65
C LEU A 25 3.67 4.42 -2.06
N ASP A 26 3.96 4.44 -3.37
CA ASP A 26 5.17 3.85 -3.95
C ASP A 26 6.32 4.84 -4.15
N GLU A 27 6.19 6.08 -3.67
CA GLU A 27 7.17 7.16 -3.88
C GLU A 27 8.61 6.72 -3.55
N PHE A 28 8.78 5.94 -2.47
CA PHE A 28 10.07 5.49 -1.99
C PHE A 28 10.66 4.33 -2.78
N GLN A 29 9.91 3.69 -3.69
CA GLN A 29 10.39 2.56 -4.50
C GLN A 29 11.65 2.91 -5.30
N LYS A 30 11.75 4.16 -5.77
CA LYS A 30 12.88 4.67 -6.58
C LYS A 30 14.05 5.19 -5.75
N ALA A 31 13.95 5.21 -4.41
CA ALA A 31 15.02 5.71 -3.57
C ALA A 31 16.25 4.75 -3.60
N PRO A 32 17.49 5.27 -3.65
CA PRO A 32 18.70 4.45 -3.70
C PRO A 32 18.77 3.46 -2.53
N GLY A 33 18.93 2.17 -2.84
CA GLY A 33 19.05 1.10 -1.85
C GLY A 33 17.74 0.62 -1.23
N ILE A 34 16.58 1.17 -1.64
CA ILE A 34 15.27 0.79 -1.10
C ILE A 34 14.60 -0.30 -1.95
N GLY A 35 14.31 -0.01 -3.23
CA GLY A 35 13.64 -0.97 -4.11
C GLY A 35 12.32 -1.49 -3.51
N MET A 36 12.15 -2.82 -3.41
CA MET A 36 10.93 -3.43 -2.85
C MET A 36 10.72 -3.17 -1.35
N LYS A 37 11.77 -2.80 -0.61
CA LYS A 37 11.67 -2.47 0.84
C LYS A 37 10.92 -1.16 1.11
N HIS A 38 10.46 -0.47 0.06
CA HIS A 38 9.73 0.79 0.20
C HIS A 38 8.39 0.62 0.91
N ARG A 39 7.79 -0.57 0.80
CA ARG A 39 6.44 -0.84 1.31
C ARG A 39 6.37 -0.59 2.82
N ARG A 40 7.42 -0.90 3.58
CA ARG A 40 7.50 -0.61 5.02
C ARG A 40 7.20 0.84 5.42
N PHE A 41 7.40 1.82 4.54
CA PHE A 41 7.23 3.24 4.86
C PHE A 41 5.78 3.73 4.86
N ARG A 42 4.91 3.14 4.01
CA ARG A 42 3.52 3.61 3.83
C ARG A 42 2.49 2.49 3.67
N HIS A 43 2.90 1.22 3.53
CA HIS A 43 2.02 0.07 3.35
C HIS A 43 1.51 -0.50 4.67
N HIS A 44 0.95 0.37 5.49
CA HIS A 44 0.45 0.04 6.83
C HIS A 44 -0.67 1.01 7.23
N GLU A 45 -1.31 0.75 8.35
CA GLU A 45 -2.47 1.51 8.81
C GLU A 45 -2.18 3.01 9.00
N ALA A 46 -1.02 3.38 9.55
CA ALA A 46 -0.63 4.78 9.66
C ALA A 46 -0.51 5.49 8.29
N GLY A 47 0.01 4.81 7.25
CA GLY A 47 0.05 5.34 5.89
C GLY A 47 -1.35 5.51 5.29
N ILE A 48 -2.28 4.58 5.58
CA ILE A 48 -3.70 4.73 5.20
C ILE A 48 -4.33 5.95 5.87
N ARG A 49 -4.00 6.24 7.13
CA ARG A 49 -4.53 7.44 7.80
C ARG A 49 -3.98 8.72 7.15
N GLU A 50 -2.73 8.72 6.72
CA GLU A 50 -2.12 9.86 6.04
C GLU A 50 -2.71 10.09 4.64
N VAL A 51 -2.78 9.04 3.81
CA VAL A 51 -3.36 9.13 2.46
C VAL A 51 -4.84 9.53 2.51
N THR A 52 -5.58 9.11 3.55
CA THR A 52 -6.97 9.55 3.78
C THR A 52 -7.06 11.05 4.04
N LYS A 53 -6.12 11.62 4.80
CA LYS A 53 -6.07 13.08 5.04
C LYS A 53 -5.76 13.86 3.76
N LEU A 54 -4.95 13.28 2.86
CA LEU A 54 -4.51 13.93 1.63
C LEU A 54 -5.53 13.82 0.49
N PHE A 55 -6.17 12.65 0.35
CA PHE A 55 -7.01 12.31 -0.81
C PHE A 55 -8.45 11.95 -0.45
N GLY A 56 -8.84 12.15 0.81
CA GLY A 56 -10.18 11.85 1.32
C GLY A 56 -10.41 10.36 1.57
N GLU A 57 -11.65 10.03 1.97
CA GLU A 57 -12.05 8.67 2.35
C GLU A 57 -11.82 7.63 1.25
N ASP A 58 -12.09 8.00 0.00
CA ASP A 58 -11.89 7.10 -1.14
C ASP A 58 -10.41 6.82 -1.39
N GLY A 59 -9.53 7.81 -1.19
CA GLY A 59 -8.08 7.60 -1.21
C GLY A 59 -7.63 6.59 -0.14
N GLY A 60 -8.22 6.65 1.05
CA GLY A 60 -8.00 5.66 2.11
C GLY A 60 -8.43 4.24 1.73
N LYS A 61 -9.62 4.09 1.14
CA LYS A 61 -10.14 2.78 0.68
C LYS A 61 -9.26 2.19 -0.43
N VAL A 62 -8.86 3.02 -1.39
CA VAL A 62 -7.99 2.63 -2.50
C VAL A 62 -6.61 2.22 -1.98
N ALA A 63 -6.02 3.00 -1.09
CA ALA A 63 -4.75 2.67 -0.49
C ALA A 63 -4.82 1.35 0.28
N ARG A 64 -5.91 1.12 1.03
CA ARG A 64 -6.12 -0.14 1.73
C ARG A 64 -6.15 -1.34 0.76
N GLN A 65 -6.87 -1.22 -0.35
CA GLN A 65 -6.92 -2.28 -1.37
C GLN A 65 -5.52 -2.55 -1.95
N HIS A 66 -4.82 -1.50 -2.39
CA HIS A 66 -3.46 -1.61 -2.94
C HIS A 66 -2.51 -2.33 -1.96
N ILE A 67 -2.51 -1.89 -0.69
CA ILE A 67 -1.65 -2.47 0.35
C ILE A 67 -2.00 -3.94 0.60
N ILE A 68 -3.29 -4.30 0.65
CA ILE A 68 -3.70 -5.70 0.85
C ILE A 68 -3.19 -6.58 -0.30
N THR A 69 -3.32 -6.11 -1.54
CA THR A 69 -2.85 -6.85 -2.71
C THR A 69 -1.33 -7.06 -2.65
N ASP A 70 -0.57 -6.04 -2.31
CA ASP A 70 0.88 -6.12 -2.19
C ASP A 70 1.34 -6.99 -1.03
N LEU A 71 0.69 -6.88 0.13
CA LEU A 71 0.97 -7.73 1.29
C LEU A 71 0.76 -9.22 0.97
N LYS A 72 -0.28 -9.56 0.22
CA LYS A 72 -0.53 -10.96 -0.19
C LYS A 72 0.59 -11.51 -1.07
N GLU A 73 1.19 -10.69 -1.93
CA GLU A 73 2.37 -11.10 -2.72
C GLU A 73 3.60 -11.36 -1.84
N GLU A 74 3.67 -10.75 -0.65
CA GLU A 74 4.73 -10.96 0.33
C GLU A 74 4.47 -12.12 1.29
N GLY A 75 3.38 -12.87 1.10
CA GLY A 75 2.99 -13.99 1.95
C GLY A 75 2.16 -13.61 3.18
N TRP A 76 1.69 -12.35 3.26
CA TRP A 76 0.71 -11.97 4.28
C TRP A 76 -0.63 -12.66 4.00
N ASN A 77 -1.31 -13.03 5.08
CA ASN A 77 -2.59 -13.74 5.05
C ASN A 77 -3.52 -13.09 6.06
N GLU A 78 -4.65 -12.57 5.59
CA GLU A 78 -5.64 -11.86 6.41
C GLU A 78 -6.19 -12.71 7.57
N LYS A 79 -6.20 -14.05 7.45
CA LYS A 79 -6.68 -14.95 8.50
C LYS A 79 -5.66 -15.24 9.58
N GLU A 80 -4.36 -15.10 9.26
CA GLU A 80 -3.26 -15.57 10.11
C GLU A 80 -2.43 -14.41 10.65
N HIS A 81 -2.41 -13.28 9.94
CA HIS A 81 -1.53 -12.17 10.20
C HIS A 81 -2.35 -10.89 10.46
N PRO A 82 -2.00 -10.11 11.50
CA PRO A 82 -2.60 -8.81 11.69
C PRO A 82 -2.23 -7.88 10.52
N PHE A 83 -3.04 -6.86 10.27
CA PHE A 83 -2.65 -5.81 9.33
C PHE A 83 -1.49 -4.98 9.93
N PRO A 84 -0.45 -4.62 9.17
CA PRO A 84 0.65 -3.79 9.68
C PRO A 84 0.14 -2.44 10.18
N ARG A 85 0.61 -2.00 11.35
CA ARG A 85 0.12 -0.77 12.00
C ARG A 85 0.93 0.45 11.58
N ASP A 86 2.24 0.26 11.55
CA ASP A 86 3.29 1.24 11.29
C ASP A 86 4.53 0.52 10.73
N GLU A 87 5.57 1.28 10.36
CA GLU A 87 6.84 0.76 9.84
C GLU A 87 7.49 -0.26 10.79
N ASP A 88 7.55 0.02 12.09
CA ASP A 88 8.14 -0.88 13.08
C ASP A 88 7.38 -2.21 13.19
N HIS A 89 6.05 -2.19 13.09
CA HIS A 89 5.25 -3.41 13.04
C HIS A 89 5.49 -4.17 11.74
N TYR A 90 5.53 -3.48 10.60
CA TYR A 90 5.81 -4.06 9.29
C TYR A 90 7.13 -4.83 9.28
N VAL A 91 8.21 -4.20 9.76
CA VAL A 91 9.54 -4.81 9.83
C VAL A 91 9.58 -6.01 10.79
N ARG A 92 8.92 -5.92 11.96
CA ARG A 92 8.85 -7.05 12.92
C ARG A 92 8.08 -8.24 12.38
N MET A 93 7.15 -8.04 11.46
CA MET A 93 6.42 -9.12 10.80
C MET A 93 7.28 -9.88 9.78
N GLY A 94 8.50 -9.40 9.46
CA GLY A 94 9.38 -10.05 8.48
C GLY A 94 8.97 -9.86 7.02
N LEU A 95 8.11 -8.87 6.77
CA LEU A 95 7.77 -8.38 5.43
C LEU A 95 8.96 -7.59 4.85
N PHE A 96 8.99 -7.38 3.52
CA PHE A 96 10.20 -6.97 2.79
C PHE A 96 10.82 -5.63 3.23
#